data_AF-A0A1B6YA82-F1
#
_entry.id   AF-A0A1B6YA82-F1
#
_cell.length_a   1.000
_cell.length_b   1.000
_cell.length_c   1.000
_cell.angle_alpha   90.00
_cell.angle_beta   90.00
_cell.angle_gamma   90.00
#
_symmetry.space_group_name_H-M   'P 1'
#
loop_
_entity.id
_entity.type
_entity.pdbx_description
1 polymer ?
#
loop_
_entity_poly.entity_id
_entity_poly.type
_entity_poly.pdbx_seq_one_letter_code
_entity_poly.pdbx_strand_id
1 'polypeptide(L)'
;MFINLNFNIQKMKKKYNTITCLLFISLFLCNTSGMAQNKTSNALNVLPSEINSEIYFGMNLADFKNVIGSDLVLETKNDTDFRLVYSQKTTIPEIPTVVYYFDNEQNKPLYEIIINYQNEEQAKKAATLLFGQPNFNQTEWRIKIQGFPEIWSWVYKNKLIVVAKIYGSEWIDEWNKE
;
A
#
# COMPACT_ATOMS: atom_id res chain seq x y z
N MET A 1 32.60 -67.46 -57.26
CA MET A 1 31.96 -67.66 -55.95
C MET A 1 31.75 -66.28 -55.34
N PHE A 2 30.55 -65.74 -55.50
CA PHE A 2 30.20 -64.37 -55.12
C PHE A 2 29.73 -64.34 -53.67
N ILE A 3 30.38 -63.54 -52.82
CA ILE A 3 29.90 -63.26 -51.47
C ILE A 3 28.97 -62.05 -51.55
N ASN A 4 27.70 -62.33 -51.28
CA ASN A 4 26.59 -61.40 -51.25
C ASN A 4 26.47 -60.89 -49.80
N LEU A 5 26.83 -59.63 -49.53
CA LEU A 5 26.59 -58.99 -48.23
C LEU A 5 25.39 -58.04 -48.38
N ASN A 6 24.23 -58.57 -47.99
CA ASN A 6 22.97 -57.86 -47.87
C ASN A 6 23.11 -56.70 -46.88
N PHE A 7 23.03 -55.46 -47.38
CA PHE A 7 22.77 -54.29 -46.57
C PHE A 7 21.28 -54.27 -46.19
N ASN A 8 20.98 -54.48 -44.91
CA ASN A 8 19.62 -54.36 -44.37
C ASN A 8 19.58 -53.19 -43.38
N ILE A 9 19.33 -51.98 -43.90
CA ILE A 9 19.05 -50.80 -43.07
C ILE A 9 17.54 -50.73 -42.87
N GLN A 10 17.05 -51.31 -41.77
CA GLN A 10 15.68 -51.14 -41.34
C GLN A 10 15.53 -49.93 -40.41
N LYS A 11 14.74 -48.98 -40.91
CA LYS A 11 13.70 -48.19 -40.23
C LYS A 11 14.05 -47.35 -38.99
N MET A 12 14.05 -46.05 -39.27
CA MET A 12 13.67 -44.92 -38.41
C MET A 12 12.70 -45.23 -37.26
N LYS A 13 12.92 -44.59 -36.11
CA LYS A 13 11.98 -43.62 -35.52
C LYS A 13 12.67 -42.82 -34.40
N LYS A 14 13.12 -41.61 -34.77
CA LYS A 14 13.65 -40.58 -33.87
C LYS A 14 12.47 -40.03 -33.04
N LYS A 15 12.22 -40.65 -31.88
CA LYS A 15 11.16 -40.26 -30.93
C LYS A 15 11.73 -39.38 -29.80
N TYR A 16 12.39 -38.30 -30.17
CA TYR A 16 12.84 -37.29 -29.21
C TYR A 16 12.70 -35.92 -29.86
N ASN A 17 11.47 -35.39 -29.94
CA ASN A 17 11.28 -34.01 -30.39
C ASN A 17 9.93 -33.35 -30.05
N THR A 18 9.22 -33.81 -29.02
CA THR A 18 7.98 -33.12 -28.58
C THR A 18 7.89 -32.84 -27.09
N ILE A 19 8.69 -33.49 -26.25
CA ILE A 19 8.62 -33.28 -24.79
C ILE A 19 9.49 -32.10 -24.33
N THR A 20 10.56 -31.78 -25.04
CA THR A 20 11.48 -30.69 -24.66
C THR A 20 10.93 -29.29 -24.98
N CYS A 21 9.97 -29.17 -25.90
CA CYS A 21 9.40 -27.87 -26.27
C CYS A 21 8.27 -27.40 -25.31
N LEU A 22 7.65 -28.33 -24.58
CA LEU A 22 6.57 -28.03 -23.63
C LEU A 22 7.09 -27.55 -22.26
N LEU A 23 8.35 -27.84 -21.91
CA LEU A 23 8.96 -27.40 -20.64
C LEU A 23 9.49 -25.96 -20.68
N PHE A 24 9.70 -25.36 -21.85
CA PHE A 24 10.12 -23.95 -21.95
C PHE A 24 8.95 -22.96 -21.95
N ILE A 25 7.73 -23.40 -22.28
CA ILE A 25 6.55 -22.53 -22.32
C ILE A 25 5.90 -22.41 -20.93
N SER A 26 6.11 -23.37 -20.02
CA SER A 26 5.52 -23.28 -18.66
C SER A 26 6.28 -22.36 -17.70
N LEU A 27 7.45 -21.82 -18.09
CA LEU A 27 8.26 -20.92 -17.26
C LEU A 27 7.94 -19.43 -17.45
N PHE A 28 6.99 -19.09 -18.34
CA PHE A 28 6.59 -17.70 -18.62
C PHE A 28 5.21 -17.31 -18.08
N LEU A 29 4.56 -18.15 -17.26
CA LEU A 29 3.22 -17.85 -16.71
C LEU A 29 3.19 -17.49 -15.22
N CYS A 30 4.34 -17.28 -14.56
CA CYS A 30 4.37 -17.04 -13.10
C CYS A 30 4.68 -15.61 -12.63
N ASN A 31 4.83 -14.60 -13.50
CA ASN A 31 5.25 -13.26 -13.06
C ASN A 31 4.34 -12.10 -13.45
N THR A 32 3.01 -12.31 -13.54
CA THR A 32 2.05 -11.19 -13.58
C THR A 32 0.81 -11.49 -12.75
N SER A 33 0.99 -11.85 -11.49
CA SER A 33 -0.08 -11.75 -10.47
C SER A 33 0.39 -10.86 -9.33
N GLY A 34 0.98 -9.72 -9.67
CA GLY A 34 1.40 -8.69 -8.73
C GLY A 34 0.93 -7.34 -9.23
N MET A 35 -0.38 -7.15 -9.36
CA MET A 35 -1.08 -5.85 -9.48
C MET A 35 -2.57 -6.10 -9.74
N ALA A 36 -3.25 -6.69 -8.75
CA ALA A 36 -4.72 -6.70 -8.72
C ALA A 36 -5.20 -6.41 -7.28
N GLN A 37 -4.63 -5.38 -6.68
CA GLN A 37 -5.27 -4.60 -5.63
C GLN A 37 -5.16 -3.15 -6.06
N ASN A 38 -6.12 -2.32 -5.66
CA ASN A 38 -6.21 -0.87 -5.93
C ASN A 38 -7.00 -0.50 -7.18
N LYS A 39 -8.28 -0.83 -7.18
CA LYS A 39 -9.31 0.07 -7.72
C LYS A 39 -10.64 0.00 -6.95
N THR A 40 -10.59 -0.41 -5.69
CA THR A 40 -11.75 -0.54 -4.80
C THR A 40 -11.59 0.31 -3.53
N SER A 41 -10.84 1.41 -3.56
CA SER A 41 -10.71 2.34 -2.42
C SER A 41 -11.82 3.39 -2.36
N ASN A 42 -12.64 3.55 -3.41
CA ASN A 42 -13.65 4.61 -3.49
C ASN A 42 -14.84 4.48 -2.53
N ALA A 43 -14.94 3.43 -1.71
CA ALA A 43 -16.12 3.19 -0.88
C ALA A 43 -15.95 3.54 0.61
N LEU A 44 -14.74 3.82 1.09
CA LEU A 44 -14.52 4.11 2.50
C LEU A 44 -13.82 5.44 2.71
N ASN A 45 -14.58 6.42 3.21
CA ASN A 45 -14.02 7.72 3.54
C ASN A 45 -13.37 7.68 4.93
N VAL A 46 -12.11 7.27 4.98
CA VAL A 46 -11.31 7.23 6.22
C VAL A 46 -10.53 8.52 6.46
N LEU A 47 -10.69 9.49 5.56
CA LEU A 47 -10.10 10.81 5.63
C LEU A 47 -11.21 11.86 5.56
N PRO A 48 -11.04 13.04 6.16
CA PRO A 48 -11.98 14.13 5.99
C PRO A 48 -12.05 14.54 4.51
N SER A 49 -13.23 15.01 4.08
CA SER A 49 -13.50 15.47 2.71
C SER A 49 -12.57 16.60 2.23
N GLU A 50 -11.97 17.29 3.18
CA GLU A 50 -10.98 18.35 3.04
C GLU A 50 -9.64 17.83 2.50
N ILE A 51 -9.36 16.54 2.67
CA ILE A 51 -8.18 15.88 2.13
C ILE A 51 -8.49 15.41 0.71
N ASN A 52 -7.55 15.59 -0.22
CA ASN A 52 -7.72 15.18 -1.61
C ASN A 52 -8.12 13.69 -1.67
N SER A 53 -9.30 13.42 -2.25
CA SER A 53 -9.90 12.09 -2.34
C SER A 53 -9.10 11.09 -3.17
N GLU A 54 -8.13 11.57 -3.96
CA GLU A 54 -7.21 10.69 -4.68
C GLU A 54 -6.16 10.06 -3.77
N ILE A 55 -5.90 10.62 -2.59
CA ILE A 55 -4.95 10.07 -1.61
C ILE A 55 -5.55 8.84 -0.93
N TYR A 56 -4.81 7.73 -0.92
CA TYR A 56 -5.21 6.51 -0.24
C TYR A 56 -4.02 5.81 0.42
N PHE A 57 -4.30 5.01 1.46
CA PHE A 57 -3.28 4.20 2.14
C PHE A 57 -2.71 3.13 1.22
N GLY A 58 -1.38 3.00 1.21
CA GLY A 58 -0.64 2.13 0.30
C GLY A 58 -0.27 2.80 -1.03
N MET A 59 -0.68 4.05 -1.27
CA MET A 59 -0.18 4.84 -2.40
C MET A 59 1.34 4.98 -2.29
N ASN A 60 2.07 4.68 -3.37
CA ASN A 60 3.52 4.85 -3.38
C ASN A 60 3.89 6.33 -3.48
N LEU A 61 5.10 6.67 -3.00
CA LEU A 61 5.56 8.05 -2.93
C LEU A 61 5.61 8.75 -4.30
N ALA A 62 5.90 8.03 -5.40
CA ALA A 62 5.97 8.64 -6.73
C ALA A 62 4.58 9.08 -7.21
N ASP A 63 3.58 8.22 -7.08
CA ASP A 63 2.19 8.53 -7.41
C ASP A 63 1.63 9.63 -6.51
N PHE A 64 1.96 9.59 -5.21
CA PHE A 64 1.56 10.63 -4.26
C PHE A 64 2.08 12.02 -4.64
N LYS A 65 3.35 12.12 -5.05
CA LYS A 65 3.94 13.38 -5.51
C LYS A 65 3.24 13.91 -6.77
N ASN A 66 2.77 13.03 -7.65
CA ASN A 66 2.00 13.42 -8.83
C ASN A 66 0.60 13.96 -8.46
N VAL A 67 -0.02 13.41 -7.41
CA VAL A 67 -1.36 13.84 -6.93
C VAL A 67 -1.31 15.18 -6.20
N ILE A 68 -0.34 15.38 -5.30
CA ILE A 68 -0.26 16.61 -4.49
C ILE A 68 0.43 17.77 -5.23
N GLY A 69 1.42 17.48 -6.08
CA GLY A 69 2.22 18.51 -6.74
C GLY A 69 3.28 19.14 -5.82
N SER A 70 3.52 20.44 -5.99
CA SER A 70 4.69 21.14 -5.42
C SER A 70 4.58 21.55 -3.95
N ASP A 71 3.43 21.38 -3.31
CA ASP A 71 3.15 21.94 -1.97
C ASP A 71 3.66 21.05 -0.81
N LEU A 72 4.43 20.00 -1.15
CA LEU A 72 5.02 19.06 -0.22
C LEU A 72 6.40 19.50 0.25
N VAL A 73 6.56 19.56 1.56
CA VAL A 73 7.85 19.77 2.23
C VAL A 73 8.33 18.43 2.78
N LEU A 74 9.54 18.01 2.40
CA LEU A 74 10.22 16.87 3.02
C LEU A 74 10.76 17.31 4.39
N GLU A 75 10.28 16.67 5.45
CA GLU A 75 10.69 16.96 6.84
C GLU A 75 11.79 16.00 7.32
N THR A 76 11.89 14.81 6.72
CA THR A 76 12.97 13.85 7.01
C THR A 76 14.31 14.45 6.64
N LYS A 77 15.24 14.43 7.59
CA LYS A 77 16.57 15.05 7.44
C LYS A 77 17.64 14.05 6.98
N ASN A 78 17.38 12.75 7.10
CA ASN A 78 18.36 11.71 6.83
C ASN A 78 17.70 10.50 6.14
N ASP A 79 18.34 10.02 5.07
CA ASP A 79 17.86 8.89 4.28
C ASP A 79 17.98 7.54 5.02
N THR A 80 18.62 7.50 6.19
CA THR A 80 18.67 6.32 7.06
C THR A 80 17.46 6.18 7.99
N ASP A 81 16.55 7.15 8.01
CA ASP A 81 15.36 7.08 8.84
C ASP A 81 14.44 5.97 8.32
N PHE A 82 13.81 5.21 9.22
CA PHE A 82 12.91 4.11 8.83
C PHE A 82 11.65 4.59 8.10
N ARG A 83 11.37 5.90 8.12
CA ARG A 83 10.24 6.53 7.44
C ARG A 83 10.61 7.85 6.77
N LEU A 84 9.89 8.16 5.71
CA LEU A 84 9.91 9.46 5.05
C LEU A 84 8.69 10.27 5.51
N VAL A 85 8.95 11.47 6.02
CA VAL A 85 7.92 12.38 6.53
C VAL A 85 7.79 13.56 5.59
N TYR A 86 6.58 13.77 5.11
CA TYR A 86 6.23 14.96 4.36
C TYR A 86 5.16 15.76 5.06
N SER A 87 5.25 17.09 4.99
CA SER A 87 4.20 18.00 5.44
C SER A 87 3.62 18.80 4.28
N GLN A 88 2.34 19.12 4.38
CA GLN A 88 1.64 20.00 3.46
C GLN A 88 0.88 21.04 4.27
N LYS A 89 1.13 22.32 3.99
CA LYS A 89 0.26 23.40 4.47
C LYS A 89 -1.01 23.41 3.63
N THR A 90 -2.15 23.56 4.27
CA THR A 90 -3.41 23.68 3.54
C THR A 90 -3.90 25.13 3.56
N THR A 91 -4.80 25.46 2.64
CA THR A 91 -5.55 26.72 2.67
C THR A 91 -6.80 26.66 3.55
N ILE A 92 -7.07 25.50 4.17
CA ILE A 92 -8.25 25.24 4.99
C ILE A 92 -7.94 25.72 6.41
N PRO A 93 -8.62 26.76 6.91
CA PRO A 93 -8.32 27.35 8.21
C PRO A 93 -8.35 26.33 9.36
N GLU A 94 -9.25 25.37 9.30
CA GLU A 94 -9.44 24.34 10.33
C GLU A 94 -8.32 23.30 10.33
N ILE A 95 -7.64 23.08 9.19
CA ILE A 95 -6.60 22.06 9.00
C ILE A 95 -5.32 22.75 8.51
N PRO A 96 -4.60 23.50 9.37
CA PRO A 96 -3.42 24.25 8.93
C PRO A 96 -2.33 23.39 8.29
N THR A 97 -2.21 22.11 8.68
CA THR A 97 -1.15 21.23 8.18
C THR A 97 -1.58 19.77 8.21
N VAL A 98 -1.23 19.03 7.15
CA VAL A 98 -1.34 17.58 7.08
C VAL A 98 0.07 16.99 6.96
N VAL A 99 0.32 15.89 7.66
CA VAL A 99 1.59 15.19 7.63
C VAL A 99 1.37 13.77 7.14
N TYR A 100 2.26 13.29 6.29
CA TYR A 100 2.19 12.01 5.61
C TYR A 100 3.45 11.21 5.89
N TYR A 101 3.28 10.00 6.40
CA TYR A 101 4.38 9.09 6.68
C TYR A 101 4.39 7.96 5.66
N PHE A 102 5.52 7.82 5.01
CA PHE A 102 5.80 6.74 4.07
C PHE A 102 6.87 5.84 4.67
N ASP A 103 6.72 4.55 4.43
CA ASP A 103 7.79 3.60 4.73
C ASP A 103 9.03 3.98 3.90
N ASN A 104 10.25 3.83 4.45
CA ASN A 104 11.45 4.15 3.68
C ASN A 104 11.99 2.95 2.88
N GLU A 105 11.43 1.76 3.08
CA GLU A 105 11.77 0.55 2.34
C GLU A 105 10.79 0.29 1.18
N GLN A 106 11.04 -0.80 0.44
CA GLN A 106 10.18 -1.29 -0.64
C GLN A 106 9.75 -0.17 -1.63
N ASN A 107 8.46 -0.08 -1.95
CA ASN A 107 7.87 0.94 -2.83
C ASN A 107 7.41 2.19 -2.05
N LYS A 108 7.89 2.39 -0.82
CA LYS A 108 7.58 3.56 0.03
C LYS A 108 6.07 3.85 0.10
N PRO A 109 5.23 2.90 0.55
CA PRO A 109 3.79 3.12 0.69
C PRO A 109 3.46 4.14 1.78
N LEU A 110 2.44 4.97 1.53
CA LEU A 110 1.79 5.82 2.54
C LEU A 110 1.06 4.94 3.56
N TYR A 111 1.46 4.98 4.83
CA TYR A 111 0.84 4.15 5.86
C TYR A 111 0.22 4.94 7.01
N GLU A 112 0.57 6.22 7.16
CA GLU A 112 0.04 7.07 8.22
C GLU A 112 -0.18 8.50 7.73
N ILE A 113 -1.31 9.07 8.13
CA ILE A 113 -1.70 10.45 7.86
C ILE A 113 -2.08 11.11 9.19
N ILE A 114 -1.46 12.25 9.46
CA ILE A 114 -1.73 13.06 10.65
C ILE A 114 -2.33 14.39 10.21
N ILE A 115 -3.57 14.63 10.61
CA ILE A 115 -4.31 15.85 10.29
C ILE A 115 -4.24 16.77 11.51
N ASN A 116 -3.55 17.89 11.38
CA ASN A 116 -3.45 18.87 12.47
C ASN A 116 -4.62 19.85 12.36
N TYR A 117 -5.47 19.85 13.37
CA TYR A 117 -6.55 20.82 13.54
C TYR A 117 -6.10 22.01 14.39
N GLN A 118 -6.93 23.06 14.46
CA GLN A 118 -6.64 24.22 15.32
C GLN A 118 -6.67 23.86 16.81
N ASN A 119 -7.52 22.90 17.20
CA ASN A 119 -7.64 22.47 18.59
C ASN A 119 -8.14 21.01 18.69
N GLU A 120 -8.11 20.47 19.89
CA GLU A 120 -8.51 19.09 20.19
C GLU A 120 -10.00 18.84 19.97
N GLU A 121 -10.87 19.82 20.23
CA GLU A 121 -12.31 19.69 20.00
C GLU A 121 -12.63 19.45 18.52
N GLN A 122 -11.98 20.20 17.62
CA GLN A 122 -12.11 20.00 16.18
C GLN A 122 -11.63 18.63 15.73
N ALA A 123 -10.48 18.15 16.26
CA ALA A 123 -9.97 16.82 15.95
C ALA A 123 -10.94 15.71 16.40
N LYS A 124 -11.50 15.83 17.62
CA LYS A 124 -12.52 14.89 18.13
C LYS A 124 -13.80 14.91 17.31
N LYS A 125 -14.26 16.11 16.93
CA LYS A 125 -15.44 16.27 16.08
C LYS A 125 -15.22 15.61 14.72
N ALA A 126 -14.07 15.83 14.08
CA ALA A 126 -13.74 15.20 12.82
C ALA A 126 -13.67 13.67 12.93
N ALA A 127 -13.01 13.14 13.97
CA ALA A 127 -12.95 11.70 14.22
C ALA A 127 -14.35 11.09 14.40
N THR A 128 -15.22 11.77 15.16
CA THR A 128 -16.61 11.32 15.39
C THR A 128 -17.44 11.36 14.11
N LEU A 129 -17.24 12.35 13.25
CA LEU A 129 -17.91 12.44 11.95
C LEU A 129 -17.46 11.33 10.99
N LEU A 130 -16.17 10.98 11.00
CA LEU A 130 -15.62 9.95 10.13
C LEU A 130 -15.97 8.54 10.60
N PHE A 131 -15.87 8.29 11.90
CA PHE A 131 -15.82 6.94 12.45
C PHE A 131 -16.92 6.63 13.46
N GLY A 132 -17.75 7.61 13.83
CA GLY A 132 -18.74 7.47 14.89
C GLY A 132 -18.11 7.44 16.28
N GLN A 133 -18.72 6.69 17.20
CA GLN A 133 -18.18 6.54 18.55
C GLN A 133 -16.93 5.63 18.56
N PRO A 134 -15.93 5.88 19.42
CA PRO A 134 -14.79 4.99 19.61
C PRO A 134 -15.24 3.55 19.85
N ASN A 135 -14.55 2.59 19.23
CA ASN A 135 -14.86 1.17 19.35
C ASN A 135 -13.70 0.35 19.98
N PHE A 136 -12.61 1.01 20.36
CA PHE A 136 -11.47 0.41 21.02
C PHE A 136 -10.97 1.34 22.14
N ASN A 137 -10.71 0.78 23.33
CA ASN A 137 -10.20 1.50 24.52
C ASN A 137 -10.90 2.85 24.82
N GLN A 138 -12.19 2.96 24.47
CA GLN A 138 -13.04 4.16 24.65
C GLN A 138 -12.57 5.44 23.95
N THR A 139 -11.42 5.43 23.29
CA THR A 139 -10.75 6.64 22.77
C THR A 139 -10.24 6.48 21.35
N GLU A 140 -10.32 5.26 20.81
CA GLU A 140 -9.73 4.88 19.52
C GLU A 140 -10.75 4.18 18.62
N TRP A 141 -10.45 4.20 17.32
CA TRP A 141 -11.27 3.57 16.29
C TRP A 141 -10.43 2.54 15.54
N ARG A 142 -10.90 1.31 15.51
CA ARG A 142 -10.35 0.21 14.70
C ARG A 142 -11.38 -0.20 13.66
N ILE A 143 -11.04 -0.07 12.39
CA ILE A 143 -11.94 -0.34 11.27
C ILE A 143 -11.36 -1.48 10.44
N LYS A 144 -12.17 -2.51 10.24
CA LYS A 144 -11.81 -3.68 9.44
C LYS A 144 -12.84 -3.87 8.35
N ILE A 145 -12.41 -3.72 7.11
CA ILE A 145 -13.27 -3.88 5.93
C ILE A 145 -12.58 -4.80 4.94
N GLN A 146 -13.35 -5.72 4.36
CA GLN A 146 -12.82 -6.67 3.39
C GLN A 146 -12.28 -5.94 2.15
N GLY A 147 -11.06 -6.26 1.75
CA GLY A 147 -10.41 -5.66 0.57
C GLY A 147 -9.81 -4.28 0.80
N PHE A 148 -9.81 -3.78 2.03
CA PHE A 148 -9.15 -2.54 2.44
C PHE A 148 -8.18 -2.82 3.60
N PRO A 149 -7.05 -2.08 3.73
CA PRO A 149 -6.20 -2.19 4.90
C PRO A 149 -7.01 -1.99 6.20
N GLU A 150 -6.68 -2.73 7.27
CA GLU A 150 -7.24 -2.42 8.58
C GLU A 150 -6.78 -1.01 8.98
N ILE A 151 -7.70 -0.19 9.50
CA ILE A 151 -7.40 1.18 9.92
C ILE A 151 -7.44 1.26 11.43
N TRP A 152 -6.50 1.99 11.99
CA TRP A 152 -6.49 2.40 13.38
C TRP A 152 -6.38 3.92 13.44
N SER A 153 -7.22 4.55 14.26
CA SER A 153 -7.22 5.99 14.40
C SER A 153 -7.44 6.41 15.84
N TRP A 154 -6.84 7.52 16.23
CA TRP A 154 -7.00 8.12 17.55
C TRP A 154 -6.75 9.63 17.46
N VAL A 155 -7.23 10.34 18.48
CA VAL A 155 -6.95 11.76 18.65
C VAL A 155 -5.84 11.94 19.68
N TYR A 156 -4.83 12.73 19.33
CA TYR A 156 -3.79 13.16 20.26
C TYR A 156 -3.66 14.67 20.23
N LYS A 157 -4.11 15.35 21.30
CA LYS A 157 -4.24 16.82 21.33
C LYS A 157 -5.07 17.29 20.14
N ASN A 158 -4.56 18.24 19.35
CA ASN A 158 -5.21 18.77 18.16
C ASN A 158 -5.00 17.91 16.89
N LYS A 159 -4.54 16.67 17.01
CA LYS A 159 -4.21 15.81 15.87
C LYS A 159 -5.20 14.67 15.77
N LEU A 160 -5.72 14.44 14.57
CA LEU A 160 -6.32 13.16 14.21
C LEU A 160 -5.26 12.34 13.48
N ILE A 161 -4.91 11.19 14.06
CA ILE A 161 -3.94 10.27 13.49
C ILE A 161 -4.71 9.11 12.88
N VAL A 162 -4.43 8.78 11.62
CA VAL A 162 -5.07 7.68 10.90
C VAL A 162 -3.96 6.83 10.30
N VAL A 163 -3.88 5.58 10.73
CA VAL A 163 -2.87 4.62 10.30
C VAL A 163 -3.52 3.42 9.63
N ALA A 164 -2.84 2.88 8.63
CA ALA A 164 -3.24 1.67 7.95
C ALA A 164 -2.28 0.52 8.28
N LYS A 165 -2.84 -0.66 8.49
CA LYS A 165 -2.08 -1.90 8.67
C LYS A 165 -1.48 -2.32 7.35
N ILE A 166 -0.27 -1.83 7.08
CA ILE A 166 0.50 -2.18 5.89
C ILE A 166 1.69 -3.05 6.33
N TYR A 167 1.92 -4.14 5.60
CA TYR A 167 3.02 -5.05 5.90
C TYR A 167 4.37 -4.31 5.82
N GLY A 168 5.21 -4.47 6.83
CA GLY A 168 6.49 -3.77 6.95
C GLY A 168 6.42 -2.40 7.63
N SER A 169 5.23 -1.82 7.83
CA SER A 169 5.10 -0.56 8.58
C SER A 169 5.27 -0.76 10.09
N GLU A 170 5.65 0.31 10.79
CA GLU A 170 5.89 0.32 12.25
C GLU A 170 4.68 -0.17 13.08
N TRP A 171 3.47 -0.09 12.52
CA TRP A 171 2.24 -0.42 13.21
C TRP A 171 1.87 -1.91 13.19
N ILE A 172 2.55 -2.74 12.39
CA ILE A 172 2.16 -4.15 12.24
C ILE A 172 2.27 -4.93 13.55
N ASP A 173 3.31 -4.66 14.34
CA ASP A 173 3.59 -5.36 15.60
C ASP A 173 2.80 -4.78 16.78
N GLU A 174 2.38 -3.52 16.68
CA GLU A 174 1.58 -2.82 17.69
C GLU A 174 0.08 -3.14 17.57
N TRP A 175 -0.37 -3.61 16.40
CA TRP A 175 -1.79 -3.74 16.06
C TRP A 175 -2.60 -4.62 17.01
N ASN A 176 -1.97 -5.61 17.65
CA ASN A 176 -2.63 -6.58 18.51
C ASN A 176 -2.27 -6.43 20.00
N LYS A 177 -1.53 -5.39 20.39
CA LYS A 177 -1.26 -5.15 21.81
C LYS A 177 -2.50 -4.54 22.45
N GLU A 178 -2.95 -5.19 23.53
CA GLU A 178 -4.08 -4.78 24.38
C GLU A 178 -3.62 -3.84 25.50
#